data_AF-A0A5J4PR30-F1
#
_entry.id   AF-A0A5J4PR30-F1
#
_cell.length_a   1.000
_cell.length_b   1.000
_cell.length_c   1.000
_cell.angle_alpha   90.00
_cell.angle_beta   90.00
_cell.angle_gamma   90.00
#
_symmetry.space_group_name_H-M   'P 1'
#
loop_
_entity.id
_entity.type
_entity.pdbx_description
1 polymer ?
#
loop_
_entity_poly.entity_id
_entity_poly.type
_entity_poly.pdbx_seq_one_letter_code
_entity_poly.pdbx_strand_id
1 'polypeptide(L)' 'TYSVSISLFAVVMFASLFGTFVPMTLEKLKIDPAIATGPFISITNDIIGMLLYMRITSLLA' A
#
# COMPACT_ATOMS: atom_id res chain seq x y z
N THR A 1 11.88 18.40 4.13
CA THR A 1 10.59 18.51 4.85
C THR A 1 9.39 18.28 3.96
N TYR A 2 9.17 19.06 2.89
CA TYR A 2 8.05 18.84 1.95
C TYR A 2 8.05 17.44 1.31
N SER A 3 9.22 16.95 0.92
CA SER A 3 9.40 15.60 0.38
C SER A 3 8.85 14.49 1.28
N VAL A 4 9.05 14.61 2.60
CA VAL A 4 8.57 13.63 3.58
C VAL A 4 7.05 13.72 3.73
N SER A 5 6.50 14.92 3.80
CA SER A 5 5.04 15.12 3.90
C SER A 5 4.29 14.59 2.65
N ILE A 6 4.80 14.89 1.46
CA ILE A 6 4.18 14.47 0.19
C ILE A 6 4.29 12.94 0.01
N SER A 7 5.45 12.35 0.33
CA SER A 7 5.63 10.90 0.25
C SER A 7 4.72 10.15 1.23
N LEU A 8 4.64 10.59 2.49
CA LEU A 8 3.76 9.96 3.47
C LEU A 8 2.28 10.09 3.10
N PHE A 9 1.87 11.25 2.59
CA PHE A 9 0.50 11.44 2.09
C PHE A 9 0.17 10.44 0.97
N ALA A 10 1.07 10.28 -0.01
CA ALA A 10 0.89 9.33 -1.10
C ALA A 10 0.87 7.86 -0.62
N VAL A 11 1.75 7.49 0.31
CA VAL A 11 1.81 6.15 0.91
C VAL A 11 0.50 5.81 1.64
N VAL A 12 -0.02 6.74 2.46
CA VAL A 12 -1.28 6.52 3.19
C VAL A 12 -2.47 6.39 2.25
N MET A 13 -2.56 7.27 1.24
CA MET A 13 -3.61 7.16 0.22
C MET A 13 -3.57 5.82 -0.52
N PHE A 14 -2.38 5.38 -0.91
CA PHE A 14 -2.20 4.06 -1.55
C PHE A 14 -2.62 2.92 -0.62
N ALA A 15 -2.16 2.93 0.63
CA ALA A 15 -2.47 1.91 1.63
C ALA A 15 -3.99 1.78 1.87
N SER A 16 -4.70 2.90 1.98
CA SER A 16 -6.16 2.90 2.16
C SER A 16 -6.89 2.29 0.97
N LEU A 17 -6.49 2.63 -0.26
CA LEU A 17 -7.08 2.02 -1.45
C LEU A 17 -6.75 0.53 -1.52
N PHE A 18 -5.50 0.15 -1.30
CA PHE A 18 -5.04 -1.22 -1.38
C PHE A 18 -5.73 -2.12 -0.35
N GLY A 19 -5.95 -1.61 0.87
CA GLY A 19 -6.67 -2.30 1.94
C GLY A 19 -8.13 -2.64 1.61
N THR A 20 -8.76 -1.96 0.66
CA THR A 20 -10.12 -2.29 0.17
C THR A 20 -10.08 -3.07 -1.14
N PHE A 21 -9.23 -2.67 -2.09
CA PHE A 21 -9.14 -3.30 -3.40
C PHE A 21 -8.66 -4.75 -3.34
N VAL A 22 -7.72 -5.09 -2.45
CA VAL A 22 -7.18 -6.45 -2.34
C VAL A 22 -8.23 -7.44 -1.84
N PRO A 23 -8.93 -7.23 -0.70
CA PRO A 23 -9.99 -8.12 -0.26
C PRO A 23 -11.07 -8.33 -1.33
N MET A 24 -11.52 -7.24 -1.98
CA MET A 24 -12.53 -7.32 -3.04
C MET A 24 -12.06 -8.11 -4.26
N THR A 25 -10.78 -8.03 -4.61
CA THR A 25 -10.21 -8.78 -5.73
C THR A 25 -10.07 -10.26 -5.38
N LEU A 26 -9.62 -10.57 -4.16
CA LEU A 26 -9.52 -11.94 -3.66
C LEU A 26 -10.89 -12.64 -3.62
N GLU A 27 -11.91 -11.93 -3.13
CA GLU A 27 -13.30 -12.43 -3.12
C GLU A 27 -13.80 -12.76 -4.54
N LYS A 28 -13.52 -11.88 -5.52
CA LYS A 28 -13.84 -12.14 -6.94
C LYS A 28 -13.11 -13.34 -7.51
N LEU A 29 -11.91 -13.66 -7.01
CA LEU A 29 -11.13 -14.83 -7.39
C LEU A 29 -11.54 -16.09 -6.60
N LYS A 30 -12.58 -16.03 -5.77
CA LYS A 30 -13.05 -17.11 -4.86
C LYS A 30 -11.99 -17.53 -3.83
N ILE A 31 -11.07 -16.64 -3.50
CA ILE A 31 -10.10 -16.83 -2.41
C ILE A 31 -10.67 -16.13 -1.18
N ASP A 32 -10.75 -16.84 -0.05
CA ASP A 32 -11.23 -16.25 1.20
C ASP A 32 -10.30 -15.09 1.63
N PRO A 33 -10.79 -13.84 1.61
CA PRO A 33 -9.99 -12.70 2.01
C PRO A 33 -9.61 -12.77 3.49
N ALA A 34 -10.36 -13.43 4.37
CA ALA A 34 -9.97 -13.51 5.79
C ALA A 34 -8.64 -14.25 6.01
N ILE A 35 -8.31 -15.21 5.12
CA ILE A 35 -7.09 -16.02 5.20
C ILE A 35 -5.90 -15.24 4.60
N ALA A 36 -6.12 -14.58 3.47
CA ALA A 36 -5.06 -13.89 2.73
C ALA A 36 -4.75 -12.51 3.32
N THR A 37 -5.76 -11.74 3.74
CA THR A 37 -5.61 -10.30 3.99
C THR A 37 -4.69 -9.96 5.16
N GLY A 38 -4.58 -10.80 6.20
CA GLY A 38 -3.74 -10.50 7.36
C GLY A 38 -2.25 -10.33 7.03
N PRO A 39 -1.53 -11.40 6.64
CA PRO A 39 -0.11 -11.31 6.31
C PRO A 39 0.13 -10.63 4.95
N PHE A 40 -0.71 -10.90 3.95
CA PHE A 40 -0.47 -10.45 2.57
C PHE A 40 -0.59 -8.93 2.42
N ILE A 41 -1.62 -8.31 3.02
CA ILE A 41 -1.80 -6.86 2.90
C ILE A 41 -0.66 -6.15 3.60
N SER A 42 -0.31 -6.54 4.83
CA SER A 42 0.77 -5.89 5.59
C SER A 42 2.11 -5.98 4.86
N ILE A 43 2.50 -7.17 4.38
CA ILE A 43 3.77 -7.35 3.65
C ILE A 43 3.77 -6.54 2.35
N THR A 44 2.68 -6.59 1.59
CA THR A 44 2.60 -5.85 0.31
C THR A 44 2.62 -4.35 0.54
N ASN A 45 1.93 -3.88 1.57
CA ASN A 45 1.90 -2.46 1.92
C ASN A 45 3.26 -1.96 2.42
N ASP A 46 4.03 -2.79 3.15
CA ASP A 46 5.40 -2.46 3.55
C ASP A 46 6.33 -2.33 2.33
N ILE A 47 6.30 -3.30 1.42
CA ILE A 47 7.15 -3.28 0.22
C ILE A 47 6.78 -2.09 -0.69
N ILE A 48 5.50 -1.94 -1.03
CA ILE A 48 5.06 -0.87 -1.94
C ILE A 48 5.19 0.50 -1.27
N GLY A 49 4.88 0.60 0.02
CA GLY A 49 5.01 1.83 0.80
C GLY A 49 6.45 2.32 0.86
N MET A 50 7.41 1.44 1.11
CA MET A 50 8.83 1.79 1.07
C MET A 50 9.27 2.21 -0.34
N LEU A 51 8.84 1.50 -1.38
CA LEU A 51 9.14 1.87 -2.77
C LEU A 51 8.58 3.25 -3.12
N LEU A 52 7.32 3.52 -2.80
CA LEU A 52 6.68 4.83 -3.01
C LEU A 52 7.43 5.93 -2.25
N TYR A 53 7.71 5.69 -0.97
CA TYR A 53 8.43 6.66 -0.14
C TYR A 53 9.80 6.99 -0.73
N MET A 54 10.59 5.97 -1.07
CA MET A 54 11.94 6.15 -1.62
C MET A 54 11.91 6.82 -3.00
N ARG A 55 10.95 6.47 -3.86
CA ARG A 55 10.81 7.08 -5.19
C ARG A 55 10.39 8.54 -5.10
N ILE A 56 9.35 8.86 -4.33
CA ILE A 56 8.88 10.24 -4.16
C ILE A 56 9.95 11.08 -3.48
N THR A 57 10.60 10.52 -2.45
CA THR A 57 11.67 11.23 -1.76
C THR A 57 12.85 11.47 -2.67
N SER A 58 13.26 10.51 -3.49
CA SER A 58 14.34 10.72 -4.46
C SER A 58 14.00 11.69 -5.60
N LEU A 59 12.71 11.83 -5.96
CA LEU A 59 12.26 12.77 -7.00
C LEU A 59 12.12 14.21 -6.50
N LEU A 60 11.85 14.39 -5.20
CA LEU A 60 11.61 15.69 -4.56
C LEU A 60 12.76 16.15 -3.65
N ALA A 61 13.79 15.32 -3.47
CA ALA A 61 15.05 15.67 -2.82
C ALA A 61 15.86 16.62 -3.69
#